data_AF-A0A3E0X1K5-F1
#
_entry.id   AF-A0A3E0X1K5-F1
#
_cell.length_a   1.000
_cell.length_b   1.000
_cell.length_c   1.000
_cell.angle_alpha   90.00
_cell.angle_beta   90.00
_cell.angle_gamma   90.00
#
_symmetry.space_group_name_H-M   'P 1'
#
loop_
_entity.id
_entity.type
_entity.pdbx_description
1 polymer ?
#
loop_
_entity_poly.entity_id
_entity_poly.type
_entity_poly.pdbx_seq_one_letter_code
_entity_poly.pdbx_strand_id
1 'polypeptide(L)'
;MRHLIRFVALVAVTAVATSATAAIDDTQRERFQAALSAIQSGAAVNLDEVREELDGYPLAPYLDYYYLRRRLTPAYDESIKAFLDQHQTLPVAGLLRSAWLRQLASRGDWAVFRDYYTGSANTHCGVMPCSLVPTPSIQNGWPRLASFGW
;
A
#
# COMPACT_ATOMS: atom_id res chain seq x y z
N MET A 1 -10.47 -30.31 49.19
CA MET A 1 -9.21 -29.50 49.14
C MET A 1 -8.44 -29.56 47.81
N ARG A 2 -8.81 -30.41 46.82
CA ARG A 2 -8.21 -30.45 45.46
C ARG A 2 -8.83 -29.51 44.41
N HIS A 3 -9.95 -28.86 44.73
CA HIS A 3 -10.65 -27.93 43.82
C HIS A 3 -10.28 -26.45 44.06
N LEU A 4 -9.77 -26.11 45.26
CA LEU A 4 -9.27 -24.77 45.58
C LEU A 4 -7.98 -24.43 44.80
N ILE A 5 -7.14 -25.43 44.52
CA ILE A 5 -5.88 -25.25 43.77
C ILE A 5 -6.14 -25.09 42.26
N ARG A 6 -7.23 -25.69 41.75
CA ARG A 6 -7.62 -25.55 40.33
C ARG A 6 -8.25 -24.18 40.01
N PHE A 7 -8.83 -23.52 41.00
CA PHE A 7 -9.42 -22.19 40.81
C PHE A 7 -8.36 -21.08 40.81
N VAL A 8 -7.30 -21.23 41.61
CA VAL A 8 -6.17 -20.27 41.66
C VAL A 8 -5.32 -20.33 40.39
N ALA A 9 -5.26 -21.48 39.70
CA ALA A 9 -4.52 -21.63 38.45
C ALA A 9 -5.23 -21.02 37.22
N LEU A 10 -6.52 -20.71 37.28
CA LEU A 10 -7.26 -20.11 36.16
C LEU A 10 -7.12 -18.58 36.09
N VAL A 11 -6.61 -17.93 37.15
CA VAL A 11 -6.57 -16.47 37.27
C VAL A 11 -5.21 -15.87 36.87
N ALA A 12 -4.19 -16.69 36.65
CA ALA A 12 -2.81 -16.21 36.47
C ALA A 12 -2.39 -15.95 34.99
N VAL A 13 -3.28 -16.09 34.01
CA VAL A 13 -2.97 -15.89 32.58
C VAL A 13 -3.81 -14.75 31.99
N THR A 14 -3.84 -13.61 32.64
CA THR A 14 -4.13 -12.34 31.96
C THR A 14 -2.82 -11.57 31.84
N ALA A 15 -1.99 -11.97 30.88
CA ALA A 15 -0.94 -11.13 30.36
C ALA A 15 -1.62 -9.89 29.78
N VAL A 16 -1.68 -8.82 30.57
CA VAL A 16 -2.06 -7.50 30.10
C VAL A 16 -1.01 -7.11 29.08
N ALA A 17 -1.36 -7.23 27.80
CA ALA A 17 -0.60 -6.61 26.72
C ALA A 17 -0.78 -5.09 26.89
N THR A 18 0.10 -4.49 27.68
CA THR A 18 0.20 -3.03 27.77
C THR A 18 0.73 -2.56 26.42
N SER A 19 -0.17 -2.24 25.49
CA SER A 19 0.20 -1.51 24.29
C SER A 19 0.70 -0.14 24.75
N ALA A 20 2.03 0.04 24.74
CA ALA A 20 2.62 1.36 24.91
C ALA A 20 2.13 2.22 23.75
N THR A 21 1.14 3.07 24.02
CA THR A 21 0.85 4.19 23.12
C THR A 21 2.06 5.11 23.21
N ALA A 22 2.97 5.00 22.25
CA ALA A 22 4.04 5.97 22.06
C ALA A 22 3.36 7.34 22.01
N ALA A 23 3.60 8.16 23.04
CA ALA A 23 3.08 9.51 23.07
C ALA A 23 3.76 10.24 21.92
N ILE A 24 2.95 10.68 20.94
CA ILE A 24 3.45 11.46 19.83
C ILE A 24 4.00 12.77 20.40
N ASP A 25 5.28 13.03 20.16
CA ASP A 25 5.93 14.28 20.54
C ASP A 25 5.60 15.39 19.52
N ASP A 26 5.45 16.62 20.00
CA ASP A 26 5.24 17.79 19.14
C ASP A 26 6.45 18.00 18.22
N THR A 27 7.66 17.67 18.66
CA THR A 27 8.85 17.67 17.80
C THR A 27 8.68 16.76 16.59
N GLN A 28 8.19 15.53 16.75
CA GLN A 28 7.99 14.59 15.65
C GLN A 28 6.93 15.11 14.66
N ARG A 29 5.90 15.78 15.16
CA ARG A 29 4.88 16.43 14.31
C ARG A 29 5.50 17.53 13.45
N GLU A 30 6.30 18.41 14.05
CA GLU A 30 6.99 19.48 13.34
C GLU A 30 7.96 18.94 12.29
N ARG A 31 8.74 17.90 12.63
CA ARG A 31 9.64 17.21 11.70
C ARG A 31 8.89 16.60 10.51
N PHE A 32 7.77 15.93 10.77
CA PHE A 32 6.92 15.40 9.71
C PHE A 32 6.42 16.51 8.78
N GLN A 33 5.94 17.63 9.32
CA GLN A 33 5.44 18.75 8.52
C GLN A 33 6.55 19.41 7.70
N ALA A 34 7.73 19.59 8.27
CA ALA A 34 8.90 20.12 7.57
C ALA A 34 9.32 19.22 6.41
N ALA A 35 9.45 17.91 6.66
CA ALA A 35 9.78 16.94 5.63
C ALA A 35 8.70 16.89 4.53
N LEU A 36 7.42 16.90 4.90
CA LEU A 36 6.31 16.92 3.96
C LEU A 36 6.33 18.18 3.09
N SER A 37 6.61 19.35 3.66
CA SER A 37 6.74 20.61 2.92
C SER A 37 7.92 20.59 1.95
N ALA A 38 9.09 20.14 2.42
CA ALA A 38 10.29 20.00 1.60
C ALA A 38 10.08 18.99 0.46
N ILE A 39 9.39 17.89 0.74
CA ILE A 39 8.89 17.00 -0.29
C ILE A 39 8.04 17.85 -1.24
N GLN A 40 6.89 18.40 -0.84
CA GLN A 40 5.95 19.09 -1.75
C GLN A 40 6.57 20.18 -2.63
N SER A 41 7.56 20.93 -2.14
CA SER A 41 8.27 21.96 -2.91
C SER A 41 9.30 21.42 -3.90
N GLY A 42 9.59 20.11 -3.88
CA GLY A 42 10.59 19.47 -4.73
C GLY A 42 12.01 19.58 -4.19
N ALA A 43 12.19 20.08 -2.96
CA ALA A 43 13.49 20.13 -2.31
C ALA A 43 14.07 18.72 -2.07
N ALA A 44 15.39 18.67 -1.92
CA ALA A 44 16.08 17.45 -1.52
C ALA A 44 15.69 17.14 -0.06
N VAL A 45 15.33 15.87 0.18
CA VAL A 45 15.00 15.36 1.52
C VAL A 45 15.71 14.04 1.69
N ASN A 46 16.46 13.90 2.78
CA ASN A 46 17.04 12.64 3.20
C ASN A 46 15.99 11.83 3.95
N LEU A 47 15.31 10.92 3.25
CA LEU A 47 14.21 10.16 3.86
C LEU A 47 14.68 9.21 4.95
N ASP A 48 15.91 8.70 4.87
CA ASP A 48 16.41 7.75 5.86
C ASP A 48 16.63 8.43 7.22
N GLU A 49 17.23 9.62 7.22
CA GLU A 49 17.37 10.46 8.40
C GLU A 49 16.01 10.86 8.98
N VAL A 50 15.07 11.29 8.14
CA VAL A 50 13.72 11.65 8.59
C VAL A 50 12.98 10.45 9.18
N ARG A 51 13.18 9.23 8.65
CA ARG A 51 12.56 8.01 9.20
C ARG A 51 13.14 7.66 10.57
N GLU A 52 14.44 7.82 10.76
CA GLU A 52 15.09 7.63 12.07
C GLU A 52 14.55 8.63 13.11
N GLU A 53 14.40 9.92 12.73
CA GLU A 53 13.81 10.93 13.62
C GLU A 53 12.32 10.68 13.93
N LEU A 54 11.61 10.01 13.01
CA LEU A 54 10.19 9.69 13.12
C LEU A 54 9.93 8.24 13.56
N ASP A 55 10.88 7.60 14.25
CA ASP A 55 10.68 6.25 14.76
C ASP A 55 9.43 6.16 15.66
N GLY A 56 8.63 5.13 15.44
CA GLY A 56 7.33 4.94 16.09
C GLY A 56 6.21 5.93 15.68
N TYR A 57 6.47 6.90 14.80
CA TYR A 57 5.45 7.87 14.36
C TYR A 57 4.51 7.25 13.31
N PRO A 58 3.19 7.13 13.58
CA PRO A 58 2.28 6.35 12.72
C PRO A 58 2.16 6.82 11.26
N LEU A 59 2.40 8.11 11.01
CA LEU A 59 2.29 8.69 9.67
C LEU A 59 3.61 8.70 8.90
N ALA A 60 4.73 8.26 9.49
CA ALA A 60 6.02 8.25 8.80
C ALA A 60 5.98 7.61 7.39
N PRO A 61 5.29 6.46 7.16
CA PRO A 61 5.19 5.85 5.84
C PRO A 61 4.49 6.72 4.78
N TYR A 62 3.72 7.74 5.19
CA TYR A 62 3.08 8.64 4.23
C TYR A 62 4.10 9.54 3.53
N LEU A 63 5.24 9.84 4.14
CA LEU A 63 6.30 10.62 3.49
C LEU A 63 6.84 9.88 2.26
N ASP A 64 7.00 8.56 2.36
CA ASP A 64 7.42 7.71 1.25
C ASP A 64 6.41 7.73 0.10
N TYR A 65 5.12 7.66 0.43
CA TYR A 65 4.07 7.82 -0.55
C TYR A 65 4.19 9.16 -1.29
N TYR A 66 4.29 10.29 -0.57
CA TYR A 66 4.38 11.61 -1.20
C TYR A 66 5.66 11.76 -2.03
N TYR A 67 6.77 11.18 -1.57
CA TYR A 67 8.03 11.19 -2.27
C TYR A 67 7.98 10.40 -3.59
N LEU A 68 7.48 9.17 -3.55
CA LEU A 68 7.37 8.27 -4.70
C LEU A 68 6.28 8.71 -5.68
N ARG A 69 5.18 9.28 -5.19
CA ARG A 69 4.06 9.73 -6.03
C ARG A 69 4.48 10.77 -7.07
N ARG A 70 5.50 11.58 -6.77
CA ARG A 70 6.06 12.53 -7.73
C ARG A 70 7.14 11.96 -8.63
N ARG A 71 7.62 10.76 -8.33
CA ARG A 71 8.79 10.13 -8.95
C ARG A 71 8.42 8.76 -9.51
N LEU A 72 7.42 8.74 -10.39
CA LEU A 72 6.94 7.51 -11.03
C LEU A 72 7.80 7.10 -12.25
N THR A 73 9.10 7.42 -12.23
CA THR A 73 10.04 7.09 -13.30
C THR A 73 10.61 5.68 -13.08
N PRO A 74 11.17 5.02 -14.12
CA PRO A 74 11.72 3.67 -13.98
C PRO A 74 12.79 3.52 -12.89
N ALA A 75 13.53 4.59 -12.61
CA ALA A 75 14.55 4.61 -11.56
C ALA A 75 14.01 4.32 -10.15
N TYR A 76 12.70 4.51 -9.93
CA TYR A 76 12.05 4.30 -8.62
C TYR A 76 11.13 3.08 -8.60
N ASP A 77 11.10 2.25 -9.66
CA ASP A 77 10.19 1.11 -9.71
C ASP A 77 10.41 0.14 -8.54
N GLU A 78 11.67 -0.20 -8.23
CA GLU A 78 11.99 -1.08 -7.10
C GLU A 78 11.56 -0.47 -5.75
N SER A 79 11.73 0.84 -5.58
CA SER A 79 11.25 1.54 -4.38
C SER A 79 9.72 1.53 -4.29
N ILE A 80 9.01 1.65 -5.42
CA ILE A 80 7.55 1.57 -5.48
C ILE A 80 7.08 0.16 -5.14
N LYS A 81 7.71 -0.87 -5.70
CA LYS A 81 7.43 -2.28 -5.39
C LYS A 81 7.58 -2.54 -3.89
N ALA A 82 8.74 -2.19 -3.33
CA ALA A 82 9.02 -2.35 -1.90
C ALA A 82 7.98 -1.66 -1.03
N PHE A 83 7.61 -0.41 -1.36
CA PHE A 83 6.56 0.31 -0.63
C PHE A 83 5.21 -0.41 -0.73
N LEU A 84 4.82 -0.85 -1.93
CA LEU A 84 3.55 -1.53 -2.14
C LEU A 84 3.50 -2.88 -1.42
N ASP A 85 4.60 -3.62 -1.36
CA ASP A 85 4.69 -4.91 -0.67
C ASP A 85 4.66 -4.75 0.84
N GLN A 86 5.37 -3.75 1.37
CA GLN A 86 5.45 -3.47 2.80
C GLN A 86 4.17 -2.84 3.36
N HIS A 87 3.46 -2.04 2.55
CA HIS A 87 2.35 -1.19 3.01
C HIS A 87 1.02 -1.47 2.30
N GLN A 88 0.72 -2.73 1.98
CA GLN A 88 -0.49 -3.13 1.24
C GLN A 88 -1.80 -2.65 1.88
N THR A 89 -1.83 -2.53 3.20
CA THR A 89 -3.00 -2.12 3.99
C THR A 89 -3.17 -0.61 4.11
N LEU A 90 -2.15 0.18 3.74
CA LEU A 90 -2.26 1.64 3.79
C LEU A 90 -3.26 2.12 2.73
N PRO A 91 -4.17 3.05 3.07
CA PRO A 91 -5.13 3.61 2.11
C PRO A 91 -4.46 4.23 0.87
N VAL A 92 -3.25 4.79 1.05
CA VAL A 92 -2.48 5.43 -0.03
C VAL A 92 -1.79 4.44 -0.97
N ALA A 93 -1.61 3.19 -0.58
CA ALA A 93 -0.95 2.19 -1.41
C ALA A 93 -1.73 1.91 -2.71
N GLY A 94 -3.05 1.81 -2.62
CA GLY A 94 -3.91 1.67 -3.81
C GLY A 94 -3.82 2.87 -4.76
N LEU A 95 -3.69 4.08 -4.21
CA LEU A 95 -3.52 5.30 -5.00
C LEU A 95 -2.18 5.32 -5.73
N LEU A 96 -1.10 4.94 -5.05
CA LEU A 96 0.24 4.85 -5.64
C LEU A 96 0.28 3.80 -6.74
N ARG A 97 -0.21 2.58 -6.44
CA ARG A 97 -0.32 1.46 -7.38
C ARG A 97 -1.04 1.89 -8.65
N SER A 98 -2.21 2.51 -8.53
CA SER A 98 -3.00 2.94 -9.69
C SER A 98 -2.27 3.96 -10.57
N ALA A 99 -1.52 4.90 -9.96
CA ALA A 99 -0.76 5.87 -10.73
C ALA A 99 0.48 5.24 -11.39
N TRP A 100 1.18 4.36 -10.69
CA TRP A 100 2.33 3.65 -11.23
C TRP A 100 1.94 2.67 -12.35
N LEU A 101 0.83 1.93 -12.21
CA LEU A 101 0.30 1.06 -13.27
C LEU A 101 -0.02 1.83 -14.56
N ARG A 102 -0.51 3.08 -14.47
CA ARG A 102 -0.67 3.94 -15.66
C ARG A 102 0.65 4.27 -16.33
N GLN A 103 1.71 4.50 -15.54
CA GLN A 103 3.06 4.73 -16.09
C GLN A 103 3.60 3.46 -16.75
N LEU A 104 3.46 2.30 -16.10
CA LEU A 104 3.82 1.00 -16.67
C LEU A 104 3.11 0.72 -18.00
N ALA A 105 1.80 0.95 -18.06
CA ALA A 105 1.02 0.81 -19.29
C ALA A 105 1.49 1.77 -20.38
N SER A 106 1.76 3.03 -20.04
CA SER A 106 2.22 4.04 -21.01
C SER A 106 3.55 3.71 -21.68
N ARG A 107 4.43 2.98 -20.97
CA ARG A 107 5.75 2.57 -21.48
C ARG A 107 5.81 1.10 -21.91
N GLY A 108 4.69 0.37 -21.84
CA GLY A 108 4.57 -1.00 -22.33
C GLY A 108 5.12 -2.11 -21.42
N ASP A 109 5.35 -1.83 -20.14
CA ASP A 109 5.89 -2.78 -19.16
C ASP A 109 4.81 -3.75 -18.65
N TRP A 110 4.26 -4.55 -19.56
CA TRP A 110 3.13 -5.44 -19.28
C TRP A 110 3.45 -6.57 -18.32
N ALA A 111 4.72 -6.99 -18.21
CA ALA A 111 5.13 -8.01 -17.25
C ALA A 111 4.89 -7.54 -15.81
N VAL A 112 5.53 -6.43 -15.42
CA VAL A 112 5.40 -5.83 -14.09
C VAL A 112 3.97 -5.35 -13.84
N PHE A 113 3.29 -4.83 -14.87
CA PHE A 113 1.90 -4.43 -14.76
C PHE A 113 1.02 -5.59 -14.25
N ARG A 114 1.15 -6.78 -14.82
CA ARG A 114 0.32 -7.94 -14.44
C ARG A 114 0.59 -8.40 -13.00
N ASP A 115 1.84 -8.36 -12.57
CA ASP A 115 2.23 -8.81 -11.22
C ASP A 115 1.60 -7.94 -10.13
N TYR A 116 1.48 -6.62 -10.37
CA TYR A 116 0.97 -5.65 -9.40
C TYR A 116 -0.48 -5.22 -9.66
N TYR A 117 -1.13 -5.77 -10.68
CA TYR A 117 -2.52 -5.47 -10.98
C TYR A 117 -3.46 -6.29 -10.09
N THR A 118 -4.19 -5.62 -9.19
CA THR A 118 -5.07 -6.29 -8.24
C THR A 118 -6.55 -6.27 -8.63
N GLY A 119 -6.89 -6.01 -9.91
CA GLY A 119 -8.27 -6.08 -10.40
C GLY A 119 -9.28 -5.16 -9.69
N SER A 120 -8.83 -4.07 -9.05
CA SER A 120 -9.71 -3.27 -8.21
C SER A 120 -10.83 -2.60 -9.03
N ALA A 121 -12.05 -2.58 -8.49
CA ALA A 121 -13.26 -2.05 -9.14
C ALA A 121 -13.16 -0.57 -9.56
N ASN A 122 -12.17 0.17 -9.05
CA ASN A 122 -11.96 1.59 -9.34
C ASN A 122 -10.99 1.81 -10.52
N THR A 123 -10.47 0.74 -11.11
CA THR A 123 -9.63 0.82 -12.30
C THR A 123 -10.55 0.95 -13.51
N HIS A 124 -10.85 2.20 -13.88
CA HIS A 124 -11.64 2.50 -15.07
C HIS A 124 -11.05 1.74 -16.27
N CYS A 125 -11.91 1.19 -17.13
CA CYS A 125 -11.61 0.25 -18.23
C CYS A 125 -10.62 0.76 -19.31
N GLY A 126 -9.96 1.91 -19.10
CA GLY A 126 -9.06 2.55 -20.05
C GLY A 126 -7.56 2.32 -19.81
N VAL A 127 -7.15 1.64 -18.74
CA VAL A 127 -5.71 1.48 -18.42
C VAL A 127 -5.10 0.19 -19.00
N MET A 128 -5.93 -0.83 -19.26
CA MET A 128 -5.46 -2.14 -19.71
C MET A 128 -5.91 -2.43 -21.16
N PRO A 129 -5.03 -2.90 -22.05
CA PRO A 129 -5.43 -3.44 -23.35
C PRO A 129 -6.38 -4.61 -23.13
N CYS A 130 -7.50 -4.66 -23.87
CA CYS A 130 -8.48 -5.74 -23.76
C CYS A 130 -7.86 -7.15 -23.95
N SER A 131 -6.71 -7.26 -24.62
CA SER A 131 -5.99 -8.52 -24.82
C SER A 131 -5.30 -9.07 -23.57
N LEU A 132 -5.10 -8.25 -22.52
CA LEU A 132 -4.41 -8.65 -21.29
C LEU A 132 -5.36 -8.86 -20.11
N VAL A 133 -6.65 -8.56 -20.26
CA VAL A 133 -7.66 -8.90 -19.26
C VAL A 133 -7.71 -10.43 -19.15
N PRO A 134 -7.51 -11.02 -17.95
CA PRO A 134 -7.74 -12.45 -17.78
C PRO A 134 -9.21 -12.70 -18.09
N THR A 135 -9.47 -13.29 -19.26
CA THR A 135 -10.80 -13.74 -19.61
C THR A 135 -11.21 -14.73 -18.53
N PRO A 136 -12.38 -14.57 -17.87
CA PRO A 136 -12.87 -15.62 -17.01
C PRO A 136 -12.92 -16.88 -17.88
N SER A 137 -12.14 -17.90 -17.51
CA SER A 137 -12.12 -19.15 -18.23
C SER A 137 -13.53 -19.71 -18.23
N ILE A 138 -14.22 -19.63 -19.36
CA ILE A 138 -15.50 -20.29 -19.55
C ILE A 138 -15.18 -21.77 -19.68
N GLN A 139 -14.92 -22.43 -18.55
CA GLN A 139 -14.75 -23.88 -18.53
C GLN A 139 -16.09 -24.60 -18.57
N ASN A 140 -17.21 -23.91 -18.35
CA ASN A 140 -18.54 -24.50 -18.41
C ASN A 140 -19.52 -23.62 -19.21
N GLY A 141 -19.53 -23.81 -20.53
CA GLY A 141 -20.66 -23.52 -21.43
C GLY A 141 -21.12 -22.07 -21.59
N TRP A 142 -20.79 -21.44 -22.72
CA TRP A 142 -21.50 -20.25 -23.19
C TRP A 142 -22.93 -20.62 -23.61
N PRO A 143 -23.98 -19.87 -23.22
CA PRO A 143 -25.22 -19.88 -24.00
C PRO A 143 -24.96 -19.09 -25.29
N ARG A 144 -25.27 -19.71 -26.43
CA ARG A 144 -25.37 -19.00 -27.71
C ARG A 144 -26.42 -17.91 -27.59
N LEU A 145 -26.01 -16.65 -27.56
CA LEU A 145 -26.84 -15.51 -27.94
C LEU A 145 -26.01 -14.74 -28.98
N ALA A 146 -26.11 -15.11 -30.26
CA ALA A 146 -27.11 -14.58 -31.18
C ALA A 146 -26.92 -13.08 -31.42
N SER A 147 -26.34 -12.76 -32.58
CA SER A 147 -26.62 -11.59 -33.42
C SER A 147 -26.96 -10.27 -32.70
N PHE A 148 -25.97 -9.38 -32.60
CA PHE A 148 -26.27 -7.95 -32.57
C PHE A 148 -26.27 -7.44 -34.01
N GLY A 149 -27.47 -7.38 -34.57
CA GLY A 149 -27.83 -6.50 -35.66
C GLY A 149 -28.61 -5.30 -35.12
N TRP A 150 -28.55 -4.22 -35.91
CA TRP A 150 -29.03 -2.84 -35.74
C TRP A 150 -28.03 -1.89 -35.07
#